data_AF-A0A1M7PGV3-F1
#
_entry.id   AF-A0A1M7PGV3-F1
#
_cell.length_a   1.000
_cell.length_b   1.000
_cell.length_c   1.000
_cell.angle_alpha   90.00
_cell.angle_beta   90.00
_cell.angle_gamma   90.00
#
_symmetry.space_group_name_H-M   'P 1'
#
loop_
_entity.id
_entity.type
_entity.pdbx_description
1 polymer ?
#
loop_
_entity_poly.entity_id
_entity_poly.type
_entity_poly.pdbx_seq_one_letter_code
_entity_poly.pdbx_strand_id
1 'polypeptide(L)'
;MDGKLLIITIPLVAGYLLDILLGDPRWLPHPIRLFGTVIGKGEVLLNKGKSQLLKGALLTILLCVLVFSFFYFTQRWLLSISIPAYYIFSSIFVFYGLANRSLLQEGKEVFNTLQHQGLEAGRKRLSWIVGRQTSALNENQIRTAVFETLSENLSDGVIAPLFYYAIGGVPAMMVYKMINTLDSMIGYKSERYFYFGKFAARLDDVANFIPARLTALLMVLVTFSKQGLAYIFKYGHKHASPNSGYPEAALAGILQCRFGGPNTYHGQVVVKPYIGEAPREIAHGELKRVMYVNHAVTLLTVCMIILLTII
;
A
#
# COMPACT_ATOMS: atom_id res chain seq x y z
N MET A 1 -8.24 -13.19 -30.07
CA MET A 1 -8.37 -12.27 -28.92
C MET A 1 -8.45 -13.03 -27.60
N ASP A 2 -9.04 -14.23 -27.58
CA ASP A 2 -9.34 -15.03 -26.38
C ASP A 2 -8.12 -15.42 -25.52
N GLY A 3 -6.95 -15.67 -26.12
CA GLY A 3 -5.76 -16.08 -25.37
C GLY A 3 -5.19 -14.99 -24.43
N LYS A 4 -5.20 -13.72 -24.84
CA LYS A 4 -4.67 -12.61 -24.03
C LYS A 4 -5.57 -12.30 -22.83
N LEU A 5 -6.89 -12.40 -23.03
CA LEU A 5 -7.90 -12.23 -21.98
C LEU A 5 -7.68 -13.24 -20.84
N LEU A 6 -7.49 -14.52 -21.19
CA LEU A 6 -7.28 -15.59 -20.19
C LEU A 6 -5.93 -15.46 -19.46
N ILE A 7 -4.89 -15.00 -20.15
CA ILE A 7 -3.54 -14.79 -19.59
C ILE A 7 -3.54 -13.77 -18.45
N ILE A 8 -4.40 -12.76 -18.49
CA ILE A 8 -4.53 -11.74 -17.42
C ILE A 8 -5.61 -12.14 -16.41
N THR A 9 -6.76 -12.62 -16.88
CA THR A 9 -7.92 -12.81 -16.00
C THR A 9 -7.73 -13.98 -15.03
N ILE A 10 -7.19 -15.11 -15.48
CA ILE A 10 -7.03 -16.30 -14.62
C ILE A 10 -6.07 -16.02 -13.46
N PRO A 11 -4.84 -15.50 -13.68
CA PRO A 11 -3.94 -15.18 -12.57
C PRO A 11 -4.50 -14.13 -11.61
N LEU A 12 -5.21 -13.13 -12.13
CA LEU A 12 -5.83 -12.10 -11.31
C LEU A 12 -6.86 -12.69 -10.35
N VAL A 13 -7.82 -13.46 -10.87
CA VAL A 13 -8.87 -14.08 -10.06
C VAL A 13 -8.27 -15.07 -9.07
N ALA A 14 -7.38 -15.95 -9.52
CA ALA A 14 -6.75 -16.94 -8.65
C ALA A 14 -5.93 -16.28 -7.53
N GLY A 15 -5.08 -15.29 -7.86
CA GLY A 15 -4.28 -14.57 -6.87
C GLY A 15 -5.11 -13.75 -5.88
N TYR A 16 -6.19 -13.11 -6.36
CA TYR A 16 -7.13 -12.39 -5.49
C TYR A 16 -7.88 -13.31 -4.54
N LEU A 17 -8.36 -14.46 -5.02
CA LEU A 17 -9.01 -15.47 -4.17
C LEU A 17 -8.05 -16.02 -3.12
N LEU A 18 -6.78 -16.26 -3.49
CA LEU A 18 -5.75 -16.68 -2.55
C LEU A 18 -5.51 -15.62 -1.46
N ASP A 19 -5.48 -14.31 -1.81
CA ASP A 19 -5.35 -13.23 -0.81
C ASP A 19 -6.55 -13.21 0.14
N ILE A 20 -7.77 -13.35 -0.39
CA ILE A 20 -8.99 -13.42 0.44
C ILE A 20 -8.97 -14.64 1.36
N LEU A 21 -8.44 -15.78 0.93
CA LEU A 21 -8.48 -17.02 1.71
C LEU A 21 -7.34 -17.12 2.74
N LEU A 22 -6.12 -16.77 2.32
CA LEU A 22 -4.90 -17.03 3.08
C LEU A 22 -4.35 -15.76 3.75
N GLY A 23 -4.55 -14.58 3.15
CA GLY A 23 -3.76 -13.38 3.49
C GLY A 23 -2.26 -13.64 3.31
N ASP A 24 -1.42 -13.09 4.18
CA ASP A 24 0.03 -13.34 4.23
C ASP A 24 0.38 -14.18 5.47
N PRO A 25 0.27 -15.52 5.40
CA PRO A 25 0.58 -16.37 6.53
C PRO A 25 2.07 -16.28 6.89
N ARG A 26 2.38 -16.00 8.15
CA ARG A 26 3.76 -15.82 8.64
C ARG A 26 4.71 -17.00 8.38
N TRP A 27 4.16 -18.21 8.22
CA TRP A 27 4.91 -19.44 7.95
C TRP A 27 5.32 -19.59 6.47
N LEU A 28 4.71 -18.82 5.56
CA LEU A 28 5.00 -18.88 4.14
C LEU A 28 6.13 -17.90 3.80
N PRO A 29 7.20 -18.34 3.11
CA PRO A 29 8.26 -17.43 2.68
C PRO A 29 7.71 -16.37 1.71
N HIS A 30 7.72 -15.10 2.12
CA HIS A 30 7.20 -14.01 1.31
C HIS A 30 8.29 -13.49 0.34
N PRO A 31 8.16 -13.64 -0.99
CA PRO A 31 9.20 -13.27 -1.95
C PRO A 31 9.64 -11.80 -1.88
N ILE A 32 8.74 -10.89 -1.50
CA ILE A 32 9.08 -9.46 -1.34
C ILE A 32 10.09 -9.23 -0.20
N ARG A 33 10.25 -10.15 0.77
CA ARG A 33 11.35 -10.06 1.76
C ARG A 33 12.73 -10.14 1.11
N LEU A 34 12.85 -10.81 -0.03
CA LEU A 34 14.08 -10.82 -0.82
C LEU A 34 14.39 -9.42 -1.36
N PHE A 35 13.36 -8.66 -1.78
CA PHE A 35 13.56 -7.27 -2.23
C PHE A 35 14.19 -6.46 -1.10
N GLY A 36 13.62 -6.53 0.10
CA GLY A 36 14.16 -5.81 1.24
C GLY A 36 15.58 -6.24 1.62
N THR A 37 15.89 -7.54 1.51
CA THR A 37 17.24 -8.05 1.77
C THR A 37 18.25 -7.50 0.75
N VAL A 38 17.90 -7.49 -0.54
CA VAL A 38 18.79 -6.98 -1.59
C VAL A 38 18.96 -5.46 -1.50
N ILE A 39 17.88 -4.73 -1.21
CA ILE A 39 17.93 -3.28 -0.95
C ILE A 39 18.84 -2.99 0.24
N GLY A 40 18.66 -3.68 1.37
CA GLY A 40 19.48 -3.49 2.57
C GLY A 40 20.97 -3.77 2.32
N LYS A 41 21.30 -4.82 1.57
CA LYS A 41 22.69 -5.09 1.17
C LYS A 41 23.25 -3.99 0.26
N GLY A 42 22.46 -3.56 -0.72
CA GLY A 42 22.83 -2.46 -1.63
C GLY A 42 23.04 -1.14 -0.88
N GLU A 43 22.20 -0.86 0.11
CA GLU A 43 22.32 0.32 0.98
C GLU A 43 23.60 0.29 1.79
N VAL A 44 23.91 -0.81 2.49
CA VAL A 44 25.14 -0.94 3.29
C VAL A 44 26.41 -0.80 2.43
N LEU A 45 26.35 -1.25 1.17
CA LEU A 45 27.47 -1.18 0.24
C LEU A 45 27.63 0.22 -0.38
N LEU A 46 26.53 0.83 -0.80
CA LEU A 46 26.54 2.01 -1.67
C LEU A 46 26.29 3.33 -0.93
N ASN A 47 25.62 3.32 0.24
CA ASN A 47 25.31 4.51 1.02
C ASN A 47 26.52 5.02 1.84
N LYS A 48 27.65 5.21 1.16
CA LYS A 48 28.92 5.64 1.75
C LYS A 48 29.68 6.59 0.82
N GLY A 49 30.43 7.51 1.40
CA GLY A 49 31.29 8.44 0.68
C GLY A 49 30.52 9.47 -0.17
N LYS A 50 31.12 9.92 -1.27
CA LYS A 50 30.55 10.94 -2.16
C LYS A 50 29.46 10.37 -3.09
N SER A 51 28.63 11.25 -3.65
CA SER A 51 27.63 10.95 -4.68
C SER A 51 26.53 9.97 -4.25
N GLN A 52 26.11 10.02 -2.98
CA GLN A 52 25.05 9.15 -2.43
C GLN A 52 23.76 9.17 -3.26
N LEU A 53 23.34 10.34 -3.75
CA LEU A 53 22.13 10.48 -4.58
C LEU A 53 22.23 9.69 -5.89
N LEU A 54 23.36 9.77 -6.60
CA LEU A 54 23.57 9.02 -7.83
C LEU A 54 23.60 7.51 -7.56
N LYS A 55 24.30 7.08 -6.50
CA LYS A 55 24.37 5.67 -6.13
C LYS A 55 23.01 5.09 -5.75
N GLY A 56 22.19 5.84 -5.01
CA GLY A 56 20.83 5.45 -4.66
C GLY A 56 19.89 5.40 -5.86
N ALA A 57 20.02 6.35 -6.80
CA ALA A 57 19.29 6.33 -8.06
C ALA A 57 19.67 5.12 -8.93
N LEU A 58 20.97 4.84 -9.08
CA LEU A 58 21.46 3.67 -9.80
C LEU A 58 20.97 2.36 -9.18
N LEU A 59 21.03 2.23 -7.85
CA LEU A 59 20.49 1.06 -7.15
C LEU A 59 19.00 0.89 -7.44
N THR A 60 18.22 1.97 -7.32
CA THR A 60 16.77 1.96 -7.55
C THR A 60 16.44 1.52 -8.97
N ILE A 61 17.05 2.14 -9.99
CA ILE A 61 16.82 1.84 -11.40
C ILE A 61 17.25 0.40 -11.71
N LEU A 62 18.44 -0.01 -11.26
CA LEU A 62 18.96 -1.35 -11.49
C LEU A 62 18.02 -2.41 -10.93
N LEU A 63 17.57 -2.27 -9.67
CA LEU A 63 16.66 -3.25 -9.06
C LEU A 63 15.31 -3.29 -9.75
N CYS A 64 14.74 -2.15 -10.16
CA CYS A 64 13.50 -2.12 -10.94
C CYS A 64 13.65 -2.83 -12.30
N VAL A 65 14.75 -2.57 -13.02
CA VAL A 65 15.04 -3.21 -14.31
C VAL A 65 15.25 -4.72 -14.16
N LEU A 66 15.98 -5.15 -13.12
CA LEU A 66 16.21 -6.57 -12.83
C LEU A 66 14.91 -7.29 -12.49
N VAL A 67 14.07 -6.69 -11.65
CA VAL A 67 12.74 -7.25 -11.32
C VAL A 67 11.88 -7.36 -12.56
N PHE A 68 11.76 -6.29 -13.35
CA PHE A 68 11.01 -6.32 -14.61
C PHE A 68 11.50 -7.44 -15.53
N SER A 69 12.81 -7.47 -15.79
CA SER A 69 13.44 -8.43 -16.70
C SER A 69 13.22 -9.87 -16.23
N PHE A 70 13.42 -10.14 -14.94
CA PHE A 70 13.16 -11.46 -14.36
C PHE A 70 11.74 -11.92 -14.62
N PHE A 71 10.73 -11.14 -14.20
CA PHE A 71 9.33 -11.53 -14.38
C PHE A 71 8.93 -11.63 -15.85
N TYR A 72 9.38 -10.70 -16.70
CA TYR A 72 9.08 -10.69 -18.12
C TYR A 72 9.64 -11.92 -18.85
N PHE A 73 10.94 -12.19 -18.69
CA PHE A 73 11.59 -13.32 -19.36
C PHE A 73 11.13 -14.67 -18.79
N THR A 74 10.95 -14.79 -17.47
CA THR A 74 10.41 -16.02 -16.86
C THR A 74 9.00 -16.32 -17.36
N GLN A 75 8.12 -15.33 -17.45
CA GLN A 75 6.78 -15.53 -17.98
C GLN A 75 6.77 -15.94 -19.46
N ARG A 76 7.61 -15.31 -20.30
CA ARG A 76 7.77 -15.67 -21.71
C ARG A 76 8.27 -17.10 -21.87
N TRP A 77 9.25 -17.49 -21.06
CA TRP A 77 9.81 -18.84 -21.04
C TRP A 77 8.79 -19.88 -20.56
N LEU A 78 8.03 -19.59 -19.50
CA LEU A 78 6.96 -20.47 -19.01
C LEU A 78 5.86 -20.65 -20.06
N LEU A 79 5.46 -19.58 -20.77
CA LEU A 79 4.49 -19.68 -21.87
C LEU A 79 4.98 -20.57 -23.01
N SER A 80 6.30 -20.61 -23.29
CA SER A 80 6.85 -21.48 -24.34
C SER A 80 6.90 -22.96 -23.95
N ILE A 81 6.81 -23.31 -22.67
CA ILE A 81 6.97 -24.70 -22.19
C ILE A 81 5.66 -25.26 -21.64
N SER A 82 4.93 -24.49 -20.82
CA SER A 82 3.72 -24.97 -20.13
C SER A 82 2.80 -23.81 -19.73
N ILE A 83 1.63 -23.75 -20.38
CA ILE A 83 0.57 -22.80 -20.05
C ILE A 83 0.11 -22.93 -18.57
N PRO A 84 -0.11 -24.15 -18.02
CA PRO A 84 -0.41 -24.29 -16.58
C PRO A 84 0.67 -23.70 -15.67
N ALA A 85 1.95 -23.89 -16.00
CA ALA A 85 3.05 -23.35 -15.19
C ALA A 85 3.05 -21.81 -15.19
N TYR A 86 2.75 -21.19 -16.34
CA TYR A 86 2.54 -19.74 -16.41
C TYR A 86 1.42 -19.26 -15.50
N TYR A 87 0.26 -19.94 -15.51
CA TYR A 87 -0.87 -19.57 -14.67
C TYR A 87 -0.55 -19.71 -13.18
N ILE A 88 0.07 -20.81 -12.76
CA ILE A 88 0.47 -21.03 -11.36
C ILE A 88 1.45 -19.93 -10.92
N PHE A 89 2.53 -19.73 -11.67
CA PHE A 89 3.53 -18.71 -11.36
C PHE A 89 2.90 -17.32 -11.25
N SER A 90 2.10 -16.92 -12.25
CA SER A 90 1.49 -15.60 -12.28
C SER A 90 0.48 -15.40 -11.15
N SER A 91 -0.33 -16.41 -10.83
CA SER A 91 -1.31 -16.35 -9.74
C SER A 91 -0.64 -16.18 -8.39
N ILE A 92 0.46 -16.89 -8.15
CA ILE A 92 1.26 -16.79 -6.92
C ILE A 92 1.83 -15.37 -6.75
N PHE A 93 2.31 -14.75 -7.82
CA PHE A 93 2.87 -13.40 -7.74
C PHE A 93 1.81 -12.30 -7.71
N VAL A 94 0.61 -12.52 -8.27
CA VAL A 94 -0.55 -11.66 -7.99
C VAL A 94 -0.89 -11.73 -6.51
N PHE A 95 -0.98 -12.93 -5.94
CA PHE A 95 -1.24 -13.15 -4.52
C PHE A 95 -0.24 -12.39 -3.63
N TYR A 96 1.07 -12.55 -3.83
CA TYR A 96 2.09 -11.81 -3.06
C TYR A 96 2.17 -10.31 -3.37
N GLY A 97 1.64 -9.88 -4.51
CA GLY A 97 1.56 -8.47 -4.86
C GLY A 97 0.45 -7.76 -4.08
N LEU A 98 -0.64 -8.47 -3.76
CA LEU A 98 -1.77 -7.99 -2.96
C LEU A 98 -1.52 -8.18 -1.47
N ALA A 99 -2.03 -7.28 -0.65
CA ALA A 99 -1.91 -7.36 0.81
C ALA A 99 -3.24 -7.06 1.53
N ASN A 100 -4.38 -7.23 0.85
CA ASN A 100 -5.66 -6.71 1.34
C ASN A 100 -6.10 -7.41 2.63
N ARG A 101 -6.15 -8.74 2.64
CA ARG A 101 -6.60 -9.46 3.85
C ARG A 101 -5.69 -9.23 5.05
N SER A 102 -4.37 -9.26 4.85
CA SER A 102 -3.39 -9.01 5.91
C SER A 102 -3.54 -7.60 6.49
N LEU A 103 -3.71 -6.60 5.63
CA LEU A 103 -3.93 -5.22 6.04
C LEU A 103 -5.15 -5.09 6.97
N LEU A 104 -6.28 -5.68 6.58
CA LEU A 104 -7.52 -5.64 7.36
C LEU A 104 -7.39 -6.41 8.68
N GLN A 105 -6.67 -7.55 8.67
CA GLN A 105 -6.40 -8.32 9.87
C GLN A 105 -5.55 -7.53 10.86
N GLU A 106 -4.48 -6.88 10.41
CA GLU A 106 -3.61 -6.07 11.28
C GLU A 106 -4.38 -4.92 11.95
N GLY A 107 -5.23 -4.21 11.20
CA GLY A 107 -6.10 -3.16 11.78
C GLY A 107 -7.11 -3.72 12.79
N LYS A 108 -7.71 -4.88 12.50
CA LYS A 108 -8.63 -5.57 13.40
C LYS A 108 -7.95 -6.01 14.70
N GLU A 109 -6.74 -6.52 14.62
CA GLU A 109 -5.97 -6.91 15.79
C GLU A 109 -5.69 -5.71 16.71
N VAL A 110 -5.35 -4.53 16.17
CA VAL A 110 -5.18 -3.31 17.00
C VAL A 110 -6.49 -2.96 17.72
N PHE A 111 -7.63 -2.96 17.01
CA PHE A 111 -8.93 -2.67 17.59
C PHE A 111 -9.32 -3.67 18.70
N ASN A 112 -9.10 -4.97 18.46
CA ASN A 112 -9.40 -6.03 19.41
C ASN A 112 -8.49 -5.95 20.64
N THR A 113 -7.18 -5.78 20.43
CA THR A 113 -6.22 -5.60 21.54
C THR A 113 -6.57 -4.38 22.37
N LEU A 114 -6.89 -3.24 21.74
CA LEU A 114 -7.30 -2.05 22.47
C LEU A 114 -8.57 -2.30 23.31
N GLN A 115 -9.58 -2.94 22.72
CA GLN A 115 -10.86 -3.20 23.39
C GLN A 115 -10.76 -4.20 24.54
N HIS A 116 -9.95 -5.25 24.39
CA HIS A 116 -9.92 -6.39 25.32
C HIS A 116 -8.73 -6.39 26.28
N GLN A 117 -7.63 -5.70 25.93
CA GLN A 117 -6.38 -5.69 26.69
C GLN A 117 -5.98 -4.27 27.15
N GLY A 118 -6.76 -3.26 26.79
CA GLY A 118 -6.60 -1.87 27.25
C GLY A 118 -5.60 -1.03 26.45
N LEU A 119 -5.45 0.22 26.89
CA LEU A 119 -4.73 1.27 26.18
C LEU A 119 -3.26 0.94 25.88
N GLU A 120 -2.50 0.49 26.87
CA GLU A 120 -1.07 0.17 26.70
C GLU A 120 -0.83 -0.96 25.70
N ALA A 121 -1.64 -2.01 25.76
CA ALA A 121 -1.58 -3.09 24.79
C ALA A 121 -1.93 -2.60 23.38
N GLY A 122 -2.94 -1.73 23.26
CA GLY A 122 -3.31 -1.08 22.00
C GLY A 122 -2.18 -0.22 21.41
N ARG A 123 -1.51 0.60 22.23
CA ARG A 123 -0.34 1.41 21.83
C ARG A 123 0.79 0.54 21.30
N LYS A 124 1.07 -0.59 21.97
CA LYS A 124 2.09 -1.56 21.57
C LYS A 124 1.72 -2.29 20.28
N ARG A 125 0.46 -2.70 20.10
CA ARG A 125 0.03 -3.37 18.86
C ARG A 125 0.05 -2.42 17.66
N LEU A 126 -0.36 -1.16 17.87
CA LEU A 126 -0.33 -0.12 16.84
C LEU A 126 1.10 0.16 16.34
N SER A 127 2.11 0.14 17.21
CA SER A 127 3.49 0.46 16.82
C SER A 127 4.09 -0.53 15.82
N TRP A 128 3.45 -1.68 15.60
CA TRP A 128 3.88 -2.65 14.61
C TRP A 128 3.46 -2.26 13.18
N ILE A 129 2.49 -1.35 13.04
CA ILE A 129 1.91 -0.97 11.74
C ILE A 129 2.01 0.52 11.43
N VAL A 130 2.56 1.34 12.34
CA VAL A 130 2.79 2.77 12.12
C VAL A 130 4.23 3.15 12.44
N GLY A 131 4.77 4.13 11.70
CA GLY A 131 6.10 4.68 11.96
C GLY A 131 6.16 5.78 13.02
N ARG A 132 5.02 6.26 13.55
CA ARG A 132 4.96 7.31 14.59
C ARG A 132 5.11 6.73 15.99
N GLN A 133 5.51 7.55 16.96
CA GLN A 133 5.51 7.14 18.35
C GLN A 133 4.07 6.97 18.87
N THR A 134 3.81 5.85 19.54
CA THR A 134 2.47 5.47 19.99
C THR A 134 2.26 5.62 21.49
N SER A 135 3.33 5.79 22.29
CA SER A 135 3.30 5.77 23.76
C SER A 135 2.42 6.83 24.40
N ALA A 136 2.21 7.98 23.73
CA ALA A 136 1.39 9.07 24.24
C ALA A 136 -0.03 9.11 23.65
N LEU A 137 -0.40 8.18 22.76
CA LEU A 137 -1.67 8.24 22.04
C LEU A 137 -2.84 7.80 22.94
N ASN A 138 -3.96 8.52 22.92
CA ASN A 138 -5.21 8.06 23.53
C ASN A 138 -5.94 7.04 22.64
N GLU A 139 -7.03 6.46 23.13
CA GLU A 139 -7.81 5.46 22.39
C GLU A 139 -8.29 5.94 21.03
N ASN A 140 -8.80 7.18 20.96
CA ASN A 140 -9.31 7.73 19.71
C ASN A 140 -8.18 7.94 18.70
N GLN A 141 -7.03 8.44 19.14
CA GLN A 141 -5.84 8.60 18.30
C GLN A 141 -5.32 7.25 17.78
N ILE A 142 -5.43 6.17 18.56
CA ILE A 142 -5.10 4.82 18.10
C ILE A 142 -6.05 4.37 16.99
N ARG A 143 -7.36 4.55 17.18
CA ARG A 143 -8.37 4.19 16.17
C ARG A 143 -8.23 5.02 14.89
N THR A 144 -8.01 6.32 15.03
CA THR A 144 -7.69 7.22 13.92
C THR A 144 -6.45 6.76 13.18
N ALA A 145 -5.39 6.40 13.92
CA ALA A 145 -4.14 5.95 13.33
C ALA A 145 -4.31 4.67 12.49
N VAL A 146 -5.13 3.73 12.96
CA VAL A 146 -5.47 2.53 12.18
C VAL A 146 -6.21 2.92 10.90
N PHE A 147 -7.19 3.82 10.95
CA PHE A 147 -7.95 4.20 9.76
C PHE A 147 -7.11 4.96 8.73
N GLU A 148 -6.21 5.85 9.18
CA GLU A 148 -5.20 6.47 8.33
C GLU A 148 -4.38 5.39 7.60
N THR A 149 -3.79 4.46 8.36
CA THR A 149 -2.99 3.35 7.82
C THR A 149 -3.79 2.46 6.87
N LEU A 150 -5.04 2.12 7.18
CA LEU A 150 -5.89 1.30 6.31
C LEU A 150 -6.23 2.01 5.00
N SER A 151 -6.46 3.33 5.02
CA SER A 151 -6.74 4.10 3.81
C SER A 151 -5.51 4.29 2.93
N GLU A 152 -4.36 4.60 3.51
CA GLU A 152 -3.09 4.72 2.81
C GLU A 152 -2.68 3.39 2.17
N ASN A 153 -2.69 2.29 2.94
CA ASN A 153 -2.29 0.97 2.43
C ASN A 153 -3.32 0.34 1.49
N LEU A 154 -4.58 0.79 1.46
CA LEU A 154 -5.51 0.40 0.39
C LEU A 154 -5.01 0.94 -0.96
N SER A 155 -4.50 2.17 -1.00
CA SER A 155 -3.84 2.71 -2.19
C SER A 155 -2.59 1.90 -2.52
N ASP A 156 -1.64 1.85 -1.60
CA ASP A 156 -0.28 1.43 -1.94
C ASP A 156 -0.12 -0.10 -1.95
N GLY A 157 -0.84 -0.79 -1.08
CA GLY A 157 -0.77 -2.24 -0.93
C GLY A 157 -1.73 -3.03 -1.82
N VAL A 158 -2.72 -2.37 -2.45
CA VAL A 158 -3.78 -3.04 -3.20
C VAL A 158 -4.09 -2.38 -4.54
N ILE A 159 -4.53 -1.11 -4.55
CA ILE A 159 -4.99 -0.45 -5.78
C ILE A 159 -3.85 -0.14 -6.73
N ALA A 160 -2.70 0.33 -6.23
CA ALA A 160 -1.54 0.59 -7.06
C ALA A 160 -0.95 -0.71 -7.67
N PRO A 161 -0.77 -1.81 -6.92
CA PRO A 161 -0.40 -3.10 -7.52
C PRO A 161 -1.39 -3.56 -8.60
N LEU A 162 -2.70 -3.45 -8.36
CA LEU A 162 -3.74 -3.80 -9.34
C LEU A 162 -3.70 -2.88 -10.58
N PHE A 163 -3.45 -1.59 -10.40
CA PHE A 163 -3.32 -0.62 -11.48
C PHE A 163 -2.15 -0.97 -12.40
N TYR A 164 -0.96 -1.23 -11.84
CA TYR A 164 0.19 -1.65 -12.65
C TYR A 164 0.02 -3.05 -13.24
N TYR A 165 -0.68 -3.95 -12.55
CA TYR A 165 -1.09 -5.23 -13.12
C TYR A 165 -1.96 -5.06 -14.37
N ALA A 166 -2.92 -4.13 -14.35
CA ALA A 166 -3.77 -3.84 -15.51
C ALA A 166 -2.96 -3.31 -16.71
N ILE A 167 -1.89 -2.55 -16.46
CA ILE A 167 -1.04 -1.96 -17.51
C ILE A 167 -0.09 -2.99 -18.13
N GLY A 168 0.58 -3.80 -17.30
CA GLY A 168 1.70 -4.63 -17.75
C GLY A 168 1.77 -6.01 -17.12
N GLY A 169 0.70 -6.48 -16.48
CA GLY A 169 0.63 -7.76 -15.78
C GLY A 169 1.56 -7.85 -14.57
N VAL A 170 1.94 -9.08 -14.23
CA VAL A 170 2.85 -9.37 -13.10
C VAL A 170 4.17 -8.59 -13.17
N PRO A 171 4.86 -8.44 -14.34
CA PRO A 171 6.11 -7.69 -14.38
C PRO A 171 5.96 -6.24 -13.91
N ALA A 172 4.93 -5.53 -14.36
CA ALA A 172 4.67 -4.15 -13.93
C ALA A 172 4.23 -4.08 -12.46
N MET A 173 3.35 -5.00 -12.02
CA MET A 173 2.94 -5.12 -10.61
C MET A 173 4.15 -5.29 -9.67
N MET A 174 5.09 -6.16 -10.02
CA MET A 174 6.27 -6.45 -9.19
C MET A 174 7.31 -5.33 -9.22
N VAL A 175 7.43 -4.60 -10.34
CA VAL A 175 8.23 -3.37 -10.38
C VAL A 175 7.66 -2.34 -9.42
N TYR A 176 6.34 -2.13 -9.42
CA TYR A 176 5.71 -1.23 -8.47
C TYR A 176 5.97 -1.68 -7.02
N LYS A 177 5.85 -2.98 -6.71
CA LYS A 177 6.19 -3.49 -5.36
C LYS A 177 7.66 -3.24 -5.00
N MET A 178 8.59 -3.32 -5.95
CA MET A 178 9.99 -2.95 -5.73
C MET A 178 10.14 -1.46 -5.42
N ILE A 179 9.48 -0.58 -6.18
CA ILE A 179 9.47 0.88 -5.95
C ILE A 179 8.95 1.19 -4.53
N ASN A 180 7.81 0.63 -4.15
CA ASN A 180 7.21 0.84 -2.85
C ASN A 180 8.05 0.28 -1.69
N THR A 181 8.72 -0.86 -1.92
CA THR A 181 9.66 -1.43 -0.93
C THR A 181 10.91 -0.56 -0.78
N LEU A 182 11.43 -0.01 -1.88
CA LEU A 182 12.56 0.93 -1.85
C LEU A 182 12.21 2.18 -1.05
N ASP A 183 11.06 2.80 -1.29
CA ASP A 183 10.63 3.96 -0.49
C ASP A 183 10.47 3.61 0.99
N SER A 184 9.79 2.51 1.30
CA SER A 184 9.58 2.05 2.68
C SER A 184 10.86 1.71 3.45
N MET A 185 11.98 1.42 2.77
CA MET A 185 13.24 1.07 3.40
C MET A 185 14.27 2.19 3.42
N ILE A 186 14.39 2.94 2.32
CA ILE A 186 15.43 3.97 2.16
C ILE A 186 14.86 5.36 1.86
N GLY A 187 13.55 5.54 1.69
CA GLY A 187 12.92 6.81 1.31
C GLY A 187 12.76 7.84 2.44
N TYR A 188 13.01 7.46 3.70
CA TYR A 188 12.83 8.35 4.85
C TYR A 188 13.70 9.62 4.77
N LYS A 189 13.14 10.75 5.22
CA LYS A 189 13.87 12.01 5.39
C LYS A 189 14.72 11.99 6.68
N SER A 190 15.69 11.09 6.75
CA SER A 190 16.67 11.01 7.84
C SER A 190 18.05 11.44 7.35
N GLU A 191 18.96 11.81 8.26
CA GLU A 191 20.34 12.14 7.91
C GLU A 191 21.03 11.02 7.10
N ARG A 192 20.76 9.76 7.45
CA ARG A 192 21.29 8.57 6.75
C ARG A 192 20.81 8.45 5.31
N TYR A 193 19.59 8.88 5.01
CA TYR A 193 18.93 8.61 3.72
C TYR A 193 18.63 9.86 2.90
N PHE A 194 18.86 11.06 3.44
CA PHE A 194 18.47 12.32 2.82
C PHE A 194 18.89 12.46 1.35
N TYR A 195 20.11 12.03 1.01
CA TYR A 195 20.59 12.01 -0.37
C TYR A 195 20.34 10.66 -1.05
N PHE A 196 20.72 9.56 -0.41
CA PHE A 196 20.68 8.22 -1.00
C PHE A 196 19.26 7.76 -1.36
N GLY A 197 18.30 7.99 -0.49
CA GLY A 197 16.90 7.61 -0.65
C GLY A 197 16.07 8.50 -1.56
N LYS A 198 16.57 9.71 -1.88
CA LYS A 198 15.76 10.77 -2.49
C LYS A 198 15.12 10.36 -3.82
N PHE A 199 15.85 9.62 -4.65
CA PHE A 199 15.33 9.16 -5.93
C PHE A 199 14.23 8.12 -5.74
N ALA A 200 14.42 7.15 -4.84
CA ALA A 200 13.42 6.12 -4.52
C ALA A 200 12.10 6.77 -4.04
N ALA A 201 12.18 7.71 -3.11
CA ALA A 201 11.00 8.41 -2.59
C ALA A 201 10.26 9.20 -3.69
N ARG A 202 11.00 9.87 -4.57
CA ARG A 202 10.38 10.60 -5.70
C ARG A 202 9.78 9.68 -6.74
N LEU A 203 10.40 8.53 -7.00
CA LEU A 203 9.86 7.54 -7.92
C LEU A 203 8.57 6.93 -7.37
N ASP A 204 8.49 6.65 -6.06
CA ASP A 204 7.26 6.20 -5.42
C ASP A 204 6.17 7.29 -5.46
N ASP A 205 6.51 8.54 -5.13
CA ASP A 205 5.57 9.67 -5.25
C ASP A 205 4.95 9.76 -6.65
N VAL A 206 5.75 9.58 -7.70
CA VAL A 206 5.27 9.56 -9.09
C VAL A 206 4.43 8.32 -9.37
N ALA A 207 4.90 7.14 -8.95
CA ALA A 207 4.24 5.88 -9.23
C ALA A 207 2.86 5.78 -8.55
N ASN A 208 2.70 6.38 -7.37
CA ASN A 208 1.46 6.41 -6.60
C ASN A 208 0.54 7.60 -6.92
N PHE A 209 0.96 8.52 -7.79
CA PHE A 209 0.19 9.72 -8.10
C PHE A 209 -1.22 9.40 -8.61
N ILE A 210 -1.32 8.56 -9.66
CA ILE A 210 -2.61 8.15 -10.22
C ILE A 210 -3.33 7.16 -9.28
N PRO A 211 -2.69 6.08 -8.80
CA PRO A 211 -3.34 5.11 -7.92
C PRO A 211 -3.98 5.70 -6.66
N ALA A 212 -3.34 6.66 -5.99
CA ALA A 212 -3.89 7.24 -4.77
C ALA A 212 -5.19 8.03 -5.02
N ARG A 213 -5.24 8.76 -6.15
CA ARG A 213 -6.43 9.50 -6.57
C ARG A 213 -7.54 8.56 -7.03
N LEU A 214 -7.18 7.53 -7.79
CA LEU A 214 -8.11 6.48 -8.19
C LEU A 214 -8.71 5.79 -6.96
N THR A 215 -7.90 5.44 -5.97
CA THR A 215 -8.36 4.83 -4.70
C THR A 215 -9.40 5.71 -4.02
N ALA A 216 -9.10 7.00 -3.85
CA ALA A 216 -10.02 7.95 -3.23
C ALA A 216 -11.37 8.04 -3.97
N LEU A 217 -11.34 8.09 -5.30
CA LEU A 217 -12.55 8.11 -6.13
C LEU A 217 -13.35 6.80 -6.05
N LEU A 218 -12.69 5.65 -6.04
CA LEU A 218 -13.33 4.35 -5.88
C LEU A 218 -14.02 4.22 -4.52
N MET A 219 -13.39 4.72 -3.44
CA MET A 219 -13.99 4.75 -2.10
C MET A 219 -15.29 5.56 -2.08
N VAL A 220 -15.30 6.71 -2.74
CA VAL A 220 -16.50 7.55 -2.89
C VAL A 220 -17.55 6.87 -3.75
N LEU A 221 -17.16 6.22 -4.84
CA LEU A 221 -18.07 5.54 -5.76
C LEU A 221 -18.81 4.38 -5.05
N VAL A 222 -18.07 3.54 -4.33
CA VAL A 222 -18.63 2.39 -3.57
C VAL A 222 -19.57 2.84 -2.46
N THR A 223 -19.32 4.01 -1.85
CA THR A 223 -20.11 4.51 -0.72
C THR A 223 -21.16 5.55 -1.10
N PHE A 224 -21.16 6.02 -2.35
CA PHE A 224 -21.92 7.16 -2.84
C PHE A 224 -21.79 8.42 -1.94
N SER A 225 -20.63 8.59 -1.30
CA SER A 225 -20.41 9.63 -0.28
C SER A 225 -20.10 10.98 -0.91
N LYS A 226 -21.09 11.86 -0.97
CA LYS A 226 -20.91 13.28 -1.37
C LYS A 226 -19.88 13.99 -0.48
N GLN A 227 -19.90 13.69 0.82
CA GLN A 227 -18.96 14.28 1.78
C GLN A 227 -17.53 13.79 1.55
N GLY A 228 -17.36 12.50 1.24
CA GLY A 228 -16.07 11.93 0.82
C GLY A 228 -15.51 12.66 -0.39
N LEU A 229 -16.34 12.88 -1.42
CA LEU A 229 -15.94 13.62 -2.61
C LEU A 229 -15.50 15.05 -2.28
N ALA A 230 -16.28 15.78 -1.49
CA ALA A 230 -15.94 17.14 -1.06
C ALA A 230 -14.61 17.18 -0.29
N TYR A 231 -14.36 16.18 0.58
CA TYR A 231 -13.14 16.10 1.36
C TYR A 231 -11.91 15.80 0.51
N ILE A 232 -12.01 14.97 -0.53
CA ILE A 232 -10.90 14.73 -1.48
C ILE A 232 -10.40 16.06 -2.05
N PHE A 233 -11.31 16.91 -2.55
CA PHE A 233 -10.93 18.21 -3.13
C PHE A 233 -10.39 19.18 -2.09
N LYS A 234 -10.99 19.23 -0.89
CA LYS A 234 -10.64 20.21 0.15
C LYS A 234 -9.39 19.84 0.97
N TYR A 235 -9.11 18.55 1.15
CA TYR A 235 -8.08 18.06 2.07
C TYR A 235 -7.10 17.06 1.43
N GLY A 236 -7.32 16.56 0.22
CA GLY A 236 -6.44 15.56 -0.39
C GLY A 236 -4.97 16.00 -0.49
N HIS A 237 -4.74 17.30 -0.67
CA HIS A 237 -3.40 17.90 -0.70
C HIS A 237 -2.82 18.25 0.69
N LYS A 238 -3.56 18.02 1.79
CA LYS A 238 -3.14 18.35 3.15
C LYS A 238 -2.42 17.18 3.80
N HIS A 239 -1.36 16.72 3.16
CA HIS A 239 -0.47 15.69 3.69
C HIS A 239 0.98 15.96 3.26
N ALA A 240 1.94 15.38 3.98
CA ALA A 240 3.37 15.54 3.63
C ALA A 240 3.75 14.76 2.36
N SER A 241 3.10 13.61 2.15
CA SER A 241 3.12 12.88 0.88
C SER A 241 2.07 13.48 -0.07
N PRO A 242 2.41 13.64 -1.38
CA PRO A 242 1.48 14.13 -2.40
C PRO A 242 0.33 13.15 -2.70
N ASN A 243 0.36 11.95 -2.11
CA ASN A 243 -0.51 10.83 -2.42
C ASN A 243 -1.37 10.40 -1.22
N SER A 244 -0.79 10.13 -0.05
CA SER A 244 -1.51 9.51 1.09
C SER A 244 -2.73 10.34 1.56
N GLY A 245 -2.69 11.67 1.40
CA GLY A 245 -3.78 12.54 1.81
C GLY A 245 -5.10 12.32 1.04
N TYR A 246 -5.07 11.78 -0.18
CA TYR A 246 -6.27 11.57 -0.99
C TYR A 246 -7.18 10.44 -0.46
N PRO A 247 -6.68 9.19 -0.27
CA PRO A 247 -7.49 8.13 0.31
C PRO A 247 -7.85 8.43 1.78
N GLU A 248 -6.97 9.07 2.54
CA GLU A 248 -7.27 9.54 3.91
C GLU A 248 -8.44 10.54 3.92
N ALA A 249 -8.42 11.54 3.03
CA ALA A 249 -9.49 12.52 2.90
C ALA A 249 -10.83 11.88 2.50
N ALA A 250 -10.80 10.94 1.55
CA ALA A 250 -11.98 10.19 1.16
C ALA A 250 -12.60 9.45 2.35
N LEU A 251 -11.78 8.71 3.11
CA LEU A 251 -12.24 7.95 4.27
C LEU A 251 -12.74 8.86 5.39
N ALA A 252 -12.01 9.93 5.70
CA ALA A 252 -12.41 10.93 6.70
C ALA A 252 -13.79 11.54 6.35
N GLY A 253 -14.06 11.81 5.07
CA GLY A 253 -15.36 12.32 4.62
C GLY A 253 -16.47 11.26 4.64
N ILE A 254 -16.17 10.00 4.30
CA ILE A 254 -17.12 8.87 4.41
C ILE A 254 -17.57 8.64 5.85
N LEU A 255 -16.63 8.76 6.79
CA LEU A 255 -16.86 8.55 8.22
C LEU A 255 -17.27 9.83 8.95
N GLN A 256 -17.18 11.01 8.32
CA GLN A 256 -17.40 12.31 8.96
C GLN A 256 -16.54 12.47 10.22
N CYS A 257 -15.24 12.18 10.10
CA CYS A 257 -14.25 12.37 11.15
C CYS A 257 -13.09 13.24 10.63
N ARG A 258 -12.05 13.43 11.44
CA ARG A 258 -10.82 14.10 11.04
C ARG A 258 -9.60 13.21 11.27
N PHE A 259 -8.66 13.27 10.35
CA PHE A 259 -7.35 12.60 10.38
C PHE A 259 -6.21 13.63 10.40
N GLY A 260 -4.98 13.16 10.48
CA GLY A 260 -3.77 13.97 10.50
C GLY A 260 -3.55 14.66 11.85
N GLY A 261 -3.06 15.89 11.79
CA GLY A 261 -2.70 16.66 12.98
C GLY A 261 -1.32 16.35 13.54
N PRO A 262 -0.90 17.06 14.62
CA PRO A 262 0.42 16.92 15.21
C PRO A 262 0.68 15.50 15.70
N ASN A 263 1.84 14.93 15.32
CA ASN A 263 2.27 13.60 15.76
C ASN A 263 3.75 13.66 16.18
N THR A 264 4.14 12.82 17.15
CA THR A 264 5.53 12.77 17.61
C THR A 264 6.30 11.65 16.90
N TYR A 265 7.47 11.99 16.37
CA TYR A 265 8.42 11.07 15.74
C TYR A 265 9.78 11.25 16.40
N HIS A 266 10.36 10.16 16.93
CA HIS A 266 11.67 10.19 17.60
C HIS A 266 11.82 11.33 18.65
N GLY A 267 10.76 11.63 19.40
CA GLY A 267 10.73 12.69 20.42
C GLY A 267 10.46 14.10 19.87
N GLN A 268 10.37 14.28 18.55
CA GLN A 268 10.09 15.58 17.93
C GLN A 268 8.63 15.65 17.46
N VAL A 269 7.95 16.75 17.79
CA VAL A 269 6.58 17.00 17.33
C VAL A 269 6.61 17.48 15.88
N VAL A 270 6.05 16.69 14.97
CA VAL A 270 5.85 17.06 13.58
C VAL A 270 4.44 17.61 13.43
N VAL A 271 4.33 18.92 13.21
CA VAL A 271 3.06 19.60 12.96
C VAL A 271 2.59 19.26 11.54
N LYS A 272 1.57 18.42 11.45
CA LYS A 272 0.88 18.12 10.18
C LYS A 272 -0.48 18.82 10.15
N PRO A 273 -0.97 19.23 8.96
CA PRO A 273 -2.33 19.71 8.83
C PRO A 273 -3.35 18.62 9.20
N TYR A 274 -4.55 19.03 9.59
CA TYR A 274 -5.68 18.14 9.73
C TYR A 274 -6.35 17.90 8.37
N ILE A 275 -6.85 16.68 8.20
CA ILE A 275 -7.68 16.24 7.07
C ILE A 275 -9.10 16.06 7.60
N GLY A 276 -10.02 16.94 7.20
CA GLY A 276 -11.37 17.00 7.75
C GLY A 276 -11.52 17.92 8.96
N GLU A 277 -12.77 18.12 9.39
CA GLU A 277 -13.15 19.14 10.39
C GLU A 277 -13.79 18.59 11.65
N ALA A 278 -14.28 17.34 11.66
CA ALA A 278 -15.07 16.80 12.77
C ALA A 278 -14.20 16.06 13.81
N PRO A 279 -13.89 16.65 14.98
CA PRO A 279 -13.23 15.95 16.09
C PRO A 279 -14.23 15.05 16.82
N ARG A 280 -14.56 13.88 16.26
CA ARG A 280 -15.40 12.90 16.94
C ARG A 280 -14.61 11.68 17.38
N GLU A 281 -15.16 10.97 18.35
CA GLU A 281 -14.67 9.67 18.75
C GLU A 281 -15.07 8.62 17.70
N ILE A 282 -14.10 7.78 17.33
CA ILE A 282 -14.29 6.63 16.45
C ILE A 282 -14.76 5.47 17.32
N ALA A 283 -15.94 4.92 17.01
CA ALA A 283 -16.45 3.76 17.74
C ALA A 283 -15.84 2.46 17.22
N HIS A 284 -15.68 1.45 18.09
CA HIS A 284 -15.11 0.15 17.71
C HIS A 284 -15.85 -0.50 16.52
N GLY A 285 -17.18 -0.38 16.47
CA GLY A 285 -18.00 -0.95 15.40
C GLY A 285 -17.76 -0.35 14.01
N GLU A 286 -17.18 0.85 13.91
CA GLU A 286 -16.93 1.51 12.62
C GLU A 286 -15.84 0.84 11.79
N LEU A 287 -14.98 0.04 12.43
CA LEU A 287 -13.99 -0.77 11.73
C LEU A 287 -14.66 -1.66 10.66
N LYS A 288 -15.84 -2.21 10.95
CA LYS A 288 -16.60 -3.04 9.98
C LYS A 288 -16.91 -2.27 8.70
N ARG A 289 -17.25 -0.97 8.83
CA ARG A 289 -17.52 -0.09 7.69
C ARG A 289 -16.26 0.17 6.89
N VAL A 290 -15.12 0.43 7.54
CA VAL A 290 -13.83 0.62 6.85
C VAL A 290 -13.40 -0.64 6.10
N MET A 291 -13.53 -1.81 6.74
CA MET A 291 -13.24 -3.10 6.11
C MET A 291 -14.15 -3.37 4.91
N TYR A 292 -15.45 -3.04 5.01
CA TYR A 292 -16.38 -3.14 3.88
C TYR A 292 -15.94 -2.26 2.70
N VAL A 293 -15.62 -0.99 2.95
CA VAL A 293 -15.17 -0.07 1.90
C VAL A 293 -13.92 -0.61 1.21
N ASN A 294 -12.95 -1.11 1.98
CA ASN A 294 -11.73 -1.69 1.42
C ASN A 294 -12.01 -2.91 0.53
N HIS A 295 -12.80 -3.89 1.02
CA HIS A 295 -13.17 -5.05 0.23
C HIS A 295 -13.93 -4.69 -1.05
N ALA A 296 -14.91 -3.79 -0.96
CA ALA A 296 -15.72 -3.39 -2.09
C ALA A 296 -14.92 -2.59 -3.13
N VAL A 297 -13.99 -1.71 -2.70
CA VAL A 297 -13.07 -1.01 -3.59
C VAL A 297 -12.15 -2.01 -4.31
N THR A 298 -11.57 -2.95 -3.57
CA THR A 298 -10.71 -4.00 -4.15
C THR A 298 -11.47 -4.84 -5.17
N LEU A 299 -12.66 -5.32 -4.81
CA LEU A 299 -13.51 -6.13 -5.70
C LEU A 299 -13.89 -5.35 -6.96
N LEU A 300 -14.30 -4.09 -6.81
CA LEU A 300 -14.64 -3.24 -7.94
C LEU A 300 -13.45 -3.08 -8.88
N THR A 301 -12.23 -2.84 -8.36
CA THR A 301 -11.03 -2.74 -9.19
C THR A 301 -10.74 -4.04 -9.94
N VAL A 302 -10.84 -5.21 -9.28
CA VAL A 302 -10.69 -6.51 -9.94
C VAL A 302 -11.71 -6.67 -11.06
N CYS A 303 -13.00 -6.39 -10.81
CA CYS A 303 -14.04 -6.44 -11.82
C CYS A 303 -13.80 -5.48 -12.99
N MET A 304 -13.32 -4.26 -12.72
CA MET A 304 -12.97 -3.29 -13.77
C MET A 304 -11.83 -3.80 -14.64
N ILE A 305 -10.79 -4.42 -14.06
CA ILE A 305 -9.69 -4.99 -14.84
C ILE A 305 -10.19 -6.14 -15.72
N ILE A 306 -11.04 -7.02 -15.19
CA ILE A 306 -11.65 -8.11 -15.96
C ILE A 306 -12.52 -7.56 -17.10
N LEU A 307 -13.27 -6.49 -16.86
CA LEU A 307 -14.08 -5.86 -17.92
C LEU A 307 -13.20 -5.23 -19.00
N LEU A 308 -12.13 -4.53 -18.61
CA LEU A 308 -11.18 -3.90 -19.53
C LEU A 308 -10.41 -4.91 -20.39
N THR A 309 -10.27 -6.16 -19.95
CA THR A 309 -9.62 -7.20 -20.75
C THR A 309 -10.55 -7.87 -21.75
N ILE A 310 -11.87 -7.72 -21.58
CA ILE A 310 -12.92 -8.28 -22.46
C ILE A 310 -13.21 -7.34 -23.65
N ILE A 311 -13.09 -6.02 -23.45
CA ILE A 311 -13.31 -4.97 -24.46
C ILE A 311 -12.09 -4.85 -25.37
#